data_AF-F0GIH7-F1
#
_entry.id   AF-F0GIH7-F1
#
_cell.length_a   1.000
_cell.length_b   1.000
_cell.length_c   1.000
_cell.angle_alpha   90.00
_cell.angle_beta   90.00
_cell.angle_gamma   90.00
#
_symmetry.space_group_name_H-M   'P 1'
#
loop_
_entity.id
_entity.type
_entity.pdbx_description
1 polymer ?
#
loop_
_entity_poly.entity_id
_entity_poly.type
_entity_poly.pdbx_seq_one_letter_code
_entity_poly.pdbx_strand_id
1 'polypeptide(L)' 'AAGPGSRWQVADVPENTLVIHGETDDTVPIASVYDWARPQELPVVVIPGAEHFFHRKLHVLKRVVIDAWR' A
#
# COMPACT_ATOMS: atom_id res chain seq x y z
N ALA A 1 12.54 -2.37 -14.57
CA ALA A 1 13.58 -3.03 -13.77
C ALA A 1 13.00 -3.29 -12.38
N ALA A 2 13.13 -4.51 -11.85
CA ALA A 2 12.55 -4.89 -10.56
C ALA A 2 13.33 -4.26 -9.40
N GLY A 3 12.67 -3.44 -8.58
CA GLY A 3 13.22 -2.90 -7.33
C GLY A 3 13.24 -3.95 -6.22
N PRO A 4 14.07 -3.77 -5.18
CA PRO A 4 14.32 -4.78 -4.17
C PRO A 4 13.12 -4.91 -3.21
N GLY A 5 12.63 -6.14 -3.02
CA GLY A 5 11.78 -6.51 -1.86
C GLY A 5 10.56 -7.38 -2.15
N SER A 6 10.10 -7.52 -3.39
CA SER A 6 9.12 -8.55 -3.76
C SER A 6 9.79 -9.67 -4.55
N ARG A 7 9.52 -10.93 -4.19
CA ARG A 7 9.91 -12.11 -4.98
C ARG A 7 9.19 -12.19 -6.34
N TRP A 8 8.35 -11.20 -6.66
CA TRP A 8 7.34 -11.24 -7.72
C TRP A 8 7.28 -9.89 -8.43
N GLN A 9 7.26 -9.90 -9.77
CA GLN A 9 6.81 -8.74 -10.54
C GLN A 9 5.31 -8.58 -10.29
N VAL A 10 4.94 -7.49 -9.62
CA VAL A 10 3.55 -7.08 -9.50
C VAL A 10 3.21 -6.32 -10.77
N ALA A 11 2.17 -6.76 -11.48
CA ALA A 11 1.72 -6.11 -12.70
C ALA A 11 1.21 -4.70 -12.42
N ASP A 12 1.19 -3.88 -13.47
CA ASP A 12 0.55 -2.57 -13.42
C ASP A 12 -0.96 -2.72 -13.21
N VAL A 13 -1.55 -1.71 -12.59
CA VAL A 13 -2.98 -1.68 -12.23
C VAL A 13 -3.65 -0.43 -12.82
N PRO A 14 -5.00 -0.40 -12.93
CA PRO A 14 -5.70 0.79 -13.38
C PRO A 14 -5.37 2.03 -12.53
N GLU A 15 -5.38 3.21 -13.15
CA GLU A 15 -5.06 4.49 -12.48
C GLU A 15 -5.95 4.81 -11.28
N ASN A 16 -7.18 4.28 -11.25
CA ASN A 16 -8.12 4.44 -10.13
C ASN A 16 -7.93 3.41 -9.00
N THR A 17 -6.77 2.74 -8.95
CA THR A 17 -6.48 1.76 -7.89
C THR A 17 -6.17 2.45 -6.57
N LEU A 18 -6.83 1.99 -5.50
CA LEU A 18 -6.53 2.41 -4.13
C LEU A 18 -5.42 1.52 -3.53
N VAL A 19 -4.28 2.14 -3.22
CA VAL A 19 -3.16 1.48 -2.51
C VAL A 19 -3.15 1.94 -1.05
N ILE A 20 -3.25 1.00 -0.11
CA ILE A 20 -3.20 1.25 1.34
C ILE A 20 -2.07 0.42 1.93
N HIS A 21 -1.22 1.04 2.76
CA HIS A 21 -0.09 0.36 3.39
C HIS A 21 0.07 0.74 4.86
N GLY A 22 0.61 -0.17 5.66
CA GLY A 22 0.97 0.08 7.06
C GLY A 22 2.37 0.69 7.16
N GLU A 23 2.55 1.75 7.96
CA GLU A 23 3.86 2.39 8.14
C GLU A 23 4.95 1.44 8.67
N THR A 24 4.56 0.48 9.50
CA THR A 24 5.48 -0.44 10.21
C THR A 24 5.32 -1.87 9.72
N ASP A 25 5.03 -2.08 8.43
CA ASP A 25 4.97 -3.40 7.82
C ASP A 25 6.41 -3.95 7.62
N ASP A 26 6.80 -4.89 8.48
CA ASP A 26 8.08 -5.58 8.39
C ASP A 26 8.05 -6.79 7.43
N THR A 27 6.88 -7.15 6.90
CA THR A 27 6.70 -8.26 5.93
C THR A 27 6.90 -7.76 4.50
N VAL A 28 6.35 -6.58 4.19
CA VAL A 28 6.52 -5.89 2.91
C VAL A 28 7.04 -4.48 3.18
N PRO A 29 8.34 -4.20 2.96
CA PRO A 29 8.90 -2.89 3.22
C PRO A 29 8.20 -1.80 2.39
N ILE A 30 7.88 -0.68 3.02
CA ILE A 30 7.20 0.45 2.37
C ILE A 30 7.96 0.99 1.15
N ALA A 31 9.29 0.92 1.16
CA ALA A 31 10.13 1.32 0.03
C ALA A 31 9.80 0.52 -1.24
N SER A 32 9.55 -0.79 -1.13
CA SER A 32 9.19 -1.64 -2.26
C SER A 32 7.82 -1.27 -2.84
N VAL A 33 6.88 -0.83 -2.00
CA VAL A 33 5.58 -0.32 -2.46
C VAL A 33 5.76 0.99 -3.23
N TYR A 34 6.61 1.89 -2.75
CA TYR A 34 6.91 3.14 -3.45
C TYR A 34 7.61 2.92 -4.78
N ASP A 35 8.57 1.99 -4.85
CA ASP A 35 9.27 1.65 -6.09
C ASP A 35 8.31 1.08 -7.15
N TRP A 36 7.30 0.30 -6.73
CA TRP A 36 6.25 -0.22 -7.61
C TRP A 36 5.20 0.83 -8.01
N ALA A 37 4.81 1.72 -7.10
CA ALA A 37 3.77 2.73 -7.34
C ALA A 37 4.27 3.89 -8.21
N ARG A 38 5.53 4.32 -8.03
CA ARG A 38 6.12 5.50 -8.69
C ARG A 38 6.04 5.49 -10.23
N PRO A 39 6.40 4.41 -10.96
CA PRO A 39 6.39 4.43 -12.42
C PRO A 39 4.99 4.54 -13.05
N GLN A 40 3.93 4.24 -12.29
CA GLN A 40 2.53 4.30 -12.72
C GLN A 40 1.76 5.45 -12.01
N GLU A 41 2.49 6.34 -11.34
CA GLU A 41 1.95 7.55 -10.66
C GLU A 41 0.84 7.27 -9.62
N LEU A 42 0.86 6.06 -9.02
CA LEU A 42 -0.17 5.67 -8.06
C LEU A 42 0.00 6.36 -6.70
N PRO A 43 -1.06 6.96 -6.13
CA PRO A 43 -1.02 7.46 -4.76
C PRO A 43 -1.02 6.29 -3.77
N VAL A 44 -0.27 6.43 -2.67
CA VAL A 44 -0.21 5.45 -1.58
C VAL A 44 -0.72 6.07 -0.30
N VAL A 45 -1.78 5.49 0.28
CA VAL A 45 -2.30 5.87 1.60
C VAL A 45 -1.54 5.10 2.67
N VAL A 46 -0.81 5.80 3.52
CA VAL A 46 -0.07 5.20 4.65
C VAL A 46 -0.87 5.37 5.94
N ILE A 47 -1.03 4.29 6.71
CA ILE A 47 -1.64 4.33 8.05
C ILE A 47 -0.54 4.30 9.12
N PRO A 48 -0.32 5.40 9.87
CA PRO A 48 0.73 5.46 10.90
C PRO A 48 0.54 4.44 12.02
N GLY A 49 1.65 3.76 12.36
CA GLY A 49 1.72 2.68 13.35
C GLY A 49 0.87 1.46 13.03
N ALA A 50 0.44 1.27 11.77
CA ALA A 50 -0.14 0.01 11.31
C ALA A 50 0.96 -0.92 10.80
N GLU A 51 0.89 -2.18 11.23
CA GLU A 51 1.72 -3.27 10.72
C GLU A 51 0.95 -4.06 9.63
N HIS A 52 1.59 -5.09 9.07
CA HIS A 52 1.10 -5.91 7.96
C HIS A 52 -0.38 -6.34 8.06
N PHE A 53 -0.81 -6.75 9.25
CA PHE A 53 -2.17 -7.23 9.52
C PHE A 53 -3.12 -6.12 9.99
N PHE A 54 -2.64 -4.89 10.13
CA PHE A 54 -3.41 -3.73 10.60
C PHE A 54 -4.08 -3.96 11.97
N HIS A 55 -3.48 -4.75 12.87
CA HIS A 55 -3.99 -4.96 14.22
C HIS A 55 -4.20 -3.62 14.93
N ARG A 56 -5.35 -3.49 15.60
CA ARG A 56 -5.82 -2.25 16.26
C ARG A 56 -6.01 -1.05 15.31
N LYS A 57 -5.87 -1.24 13.99
CA LYS A 57 -6.01 -0.20 12.96
C LYS A 57 -7.07 -0.52 11.90
N LEU A 58 -7.75 -1.68 11.99
CA LEU A 58 -8.84 -2.07 11.08
C LEU A 58 -9.96 -1.02 10.94
N HIS A 59 -10.25 -0.26 11.99
CA HIS A 59 -11.24 0.82 11.93
C HIS A 59 -10.80 1.99 11.03
N VAL A 60 -9.49 2.28 10.97
CA VAL A 60 -8.91 3.29 10.06
C VAL A 60 -8.93 2.75 8.64
N LEU A 61 -8.49 1.50 8.44
CA LEU A 61 -8.54 0.82 7.15
C LEU A 61 -9.96 0.85 6.56
N LYS A 62 -10.96 0.47 7.37
CA LYS A 62 -12.38 0.53 6.98
C LYS A 62 -12.80 1.94 6.54
N ARG A 63 -12.38 2.99 7.26
CA ARG A 63 -12.73 4.37 6.90
C ARG A 63 -12.14 4.77 5.54
N VAL A 64 -10.86 4.48 5.31
CA VAL A 64 -10.20 4.77 4.02
C VAL A 64 -10.93 4.07 2.86
N VAL A 65 -11.29 2.80 3.03
CA VAL A 65 -12.05 2.05 2.02
C VAL A 65 -13.44 2.64 1.81
N ILE A 66 -14.18 3.01 2.87
CA ILE A 66 -15.51 3.61 2.68
C ILE A 66 -15.43 4.97 1.98
N ASP A 67 -14.46 5.80 2.34
CA ASP A 67 -14.32 7.15 1.78
C ASP A 67 -13.93 7.12 0.29
N ALA A 68 -13.22 6.09 -0.18
CA ALA A 68 -12.82 5.94 -1.57
C ALA A 68 -13.96 5.49 -2.53
N TRP A 69 -15.11 5.08 -2.00
CA TRP A 69 -16.30 4.66 -2.77
C TRP A 69 -17.54 5.53 -2.50
N ARG A 70 -17.35 6.73 -1.97
CA ARG A 70 -18.38 7.77 -1.97
C ARG A 70 -18.42 8.48 -3.31
#